data_AF-A0A7U9RXY1-F1
#
_entry.id   AF-A0A7U9RXY1-F1
#
_cell.length_a   1.000
_cell.length_b   1.000
_cell.length_c   1.000
_cell.angle_alpha   90.00
_cell.angle_beta   90.00
_cell.angle_gamma   90.00
#
_symmetry.space_group_name_H-M   'P 1'
#
loop_
_entity.id
_entity.type
_entity.pdbx_description
1 polymer ?
#
loop_
_entity_poly.entity_id
_entity_poly.type
_entity_poly.pdbx_seq_one_letter_code
_entity_poly.pdbx_strand_id
1 'polypeptide(L)'
;MTKQEAKELYLNSDCSYFTMCTKYYAKSQEREWKNEKIQMLCTEMKTNGDDQLFRRLYEIAVDFRDYEKLRQLLDALRELKQPLTPKQRINISEIILGRKVLKARSGLIYWAYDIGQRGIAILLMDCVLEYIHFPEASDEDKELKKQIQKYRRICKKIIEELHLNFSNRYLSHYYNF
;
A
#
# COMPACT_ATOMS: atom_id res chain seq x y z
N MET A 1 31.24 -1.34 -15.69
CA MET A 1 29.99 -1.84 -15.11
C MET A 1 29.97 -3.35 -15.06
N THR A 2 30.40 -3.88 -13.92
CA THR A 2 30.27 -5.28 -13.51
C THR A 2 28.81 -5.60 -13.14
N LYS A 3 28.48 -6.89 -12.98
CA LYS A 3 27.15 -7.31 -12.51
C LYS A 3 26.81 -6.73 -11.13
N GLN A 4 27.81 -6.62 -10.26
CA GLN A 4 27.63 -6.11 -8.91
C GLN A 4 27.39 -4.59 -8.90
N GLU A 5 28.15 -3.82 -9.67
CA GLU A 5 27.93 -2.38 -9.86
C GLU A 5 26.53 -2.08 -10.42
N ALA A 6 26.06 -2.89 -11.38
CA ALA A 6 24.72 -2.76 -11.94
C ALA A 6 23.62 -3.06 -10.91
N LYS A 7 23.82 -4.11 -10.08
CA LYS A 7 22.92 -4.47 -8.99
C LYS A 7 22.81 -3.34 -7.97
N GLU A 8 23.94 -2.79 -7.53
CA GLU A 8 23.97 -1.67 -6.56
C GLU A 8 23.25 -0.44 -7.11
N LEU A 9 23.52 -0.04 -8.35
CA LEU A 9 22.81 1.06 -9.01
C LEU A 9 21.30 0.82 -9.11
N TYR A 10 20.90 -0.42 -9.43
CA TYR A 10 19.50 -0.80 -9.52
C TYR A 10 18.78 -0.75 -8.17
N LEU A 11 19.40 -1.30 -7.12
CA LEU A 11 18.87 -1.28 -5.76
C LEU A 11 18.80 0.14 -5.18
N ASN A 12 19.79 0.99 -5.49
CA ASN A 12 19.84 2.38 -5.05
C ASN A 12 18.82 3.27 -5.78
N SER A 13 18.33 2.85 -6.94
CA SER A 13 17.29 3.55 -7.71
C SER A 13 15.90 2.95 -7.53
N ASP A 14 15.66 2.28 -6.39
CA ASP A 14 14.38 1.65 -6.03
C ASP A 14 13.83 0.75 -7.14
N CYS A 15 14.72 -0.01 -7.77
CA CYS A 15 14.40 -0.96 -8.83
C CYS A 15 13.79 -0.31 -10.10
N SER A 16 14.07 0.97 -10.35
CA SER A 16 13.63 1.67 -11.56
C SER A 16 14.32 1.14 -12.83
N TYR A 17 13.51 0.79 -13.82
CA TYR A 17 13.98 0.34 -15.14
C TYR A 17 14.74 1.43 -15.91
N PHE A 18 14.46 2.71 -15.66
CA PHE A 18 15.08 3.81 -16.38
C PHE A 18 16.60 3.87 -16.12
N THR A 19 17.03 3.51 -14.91
CA THR A 19 18.45 3.42 -14.53
C THR A 19 19.13 2.16 -15.06
N MET A 20 18.35 1.14 -15.43
CA MET A 20 18.78 -0.17 -15.96
C MET A 20 18.88 -0.20 -17.49
N CYS A 21 18.84 0.95 -18.18
CA CYS A 21 19.12 0.98 -19.60
C CYS A 21 20.57 0.53 -19.87
N THR A 22 20.76 -0.68 -20.40
CA THR A 22 21.74 -1.10 -21.46
C THR A 22 22.39 -2.48 -21.32
N LYS A 23 22.02 -3.38 -20.40
CA LYS A 23 22.61 -4.75 -20.40
C LYS A 23 21.61 -5.88 -20.18
N TYR A 24 21.77 -6.94 -20.99
CA TYR A 24 21.05 -8.21 -20.98
C TYR A 24 21.09 -8.89 -19.61
N TYR A 25 20.10 -8.63 -18.76
CA TYR A 25 19.85 -9.41 -17.56
C TYR A 25 18.56 -10.22 -17.74
N ALA A 26 18.59 -11.48 -17.30
CA ALA A 26 17.42 -12.34 -17.37
C ALA A 26 16.35 -11.83 -16.39
N LYS A 27 15.06 -11.92 -16.76
CA LYS A 27 13.93 -11.55 -15.88
C LYS A 27 14.00 -12.22 -14.50
N SER A 28 14.59 -13.41 -14.41
CA SER A 28 14.82 -14.12 -13.14
C SER A 28 15.74 -13.35 -12.18
N GLN A 29 16.82 -12.76 -12.69
CA GLN A 29 17.77 -11.98 -11.89
C GLN A 29 17.16 -10.67 -11.41
N GLU A 30 16.35 -10.02 -12.24
CA GLU A 30 15.65 -8.80 -11.84
C GLU A 30 14.66 -9.07 -10.70
N ARG A 31 13.91 -10.18 -10.80
CA ARG A 31 12.99 -10.63 -9.75
C ARG A 31 13.71 -10.97 -8.45
N GLU A 32 14.90 -11.57 -8.53
CA GLU A 32 15.77 -11.83 -7.37
C GLU A 32 16.21 -10.52 -6.70
N TRP A 33 16.69 -9.53 -7.45
CA TRP A 33 17.13 -8.25 -6.90
C TRP A 33 15.98 -7.44 -6.30
N LYS A 34 14.80 -7.45 -6.93
CA LYS A 34 13.59 -6.85 -6.35
C LYS A 34 13.23 -7.52 -5.02
N ASN A 35 13.32 -8.85 -4.94
CA ASN A 35 13.11 -9.58 -3.70
C ASN A 35 14.11 -9.16 -2.61
N GLU A 36 15.39 -9.04 -2.95
CA GLU A 36 16.40 -8.56 -2.00
C GLU A 36 16.08 -7.15 -1.49
N LYS A 37 15.70 -6.22 -2.39
CA LYS A 37 15.31 -4.86 -2.01
C LYS A 37 14.11 -4.86 -1.07
N ILE A 38 13.10 -5.69 -1.34
CA ILE A 38 11.93 -5.87 -0.47
C ILE A 38 12.38 -6.29 0.94
N GLN A 39 13.31 -7.24 1.06
CA GLN A 39 13.82 -7.68 2.38
C GLN A 39 14.58 -6.57 3.11
N MET A 40 15.40 -5.79 2.40
CA MET A 40 16.09 -4.63 2.97
C MET A 40 15.09 -3.61 3.52
N LEU A 41 14.09 -3.24 2.70
CA LEU A 41 13.04 -2.31 3.10
C LEU A 41 12.21 -2.84 4.28
N CYS A 42 11.88 -4.13 4.32
CA CYS A 42 11.19 -4.73 5.47
C CYS A 42 12.02 -4.66 6.75
N THR A 43 13.34 -4.76 6.64
CA THR A 43 14.24 -4.66 7.79
C THR A 43 14.36 -3.21 8.26
N GLU A 44 14.46 -2.25 7.34
CA GLU A 44 14.45 -0.82 7.64
C GLU A 44 13.12 -0.37 8.27
N MET A 45 12.00 -0.92 7.81
CA MET A 45 10.66 -0.62 8.36
C MET A 45 10.56 -0.93 9.85
N LYS A 46 11.14 -2.05 10.31
CA LYS A 46 11.14 -2.44 11.73
C LYS A 46 11.87 -1.44 12.64
N THR A 47 12.80 -0.66 12.08
CA THR A 47 13.60 0.32 12.83
C THR A 47 13.00 1.72 12.74
N ASN A 48 12.55 2.13 11.55
CA ASN A 48 12.20 3.51 11.27
C ASN A 48 10.69 3.76 11.20
N GLY A 49 9.90 2.77 10.77
CA GLY A 49 8.44 2.86 10.65
C GLY A 49 7.93 3.99 9.75
N ASP A 50 8.70 4.39 8.74
CA ASP A 50 8.43 5.54 7.85
C ASP A 50 7.38 5.19 6.75
N ASP A 51 6.40 6.07 6.53
CA ASP A 51 5.38 5.90 5.49
C ASP A 51 5.95 5.94 4.06
N GLN A 52 7.05 6.65 3.84
CA GLN A 52 7.74 6.67 2.55
C GLN A 52 8.43 5.34 2.25
N LEU A 53 8.97 4.67 3.27
CA LEU A 53 9.53 3.32 3.13
C LEU A 53 8.43 2.31 2.82
N PHE A 54 7.28 2.39 3.51
CA PHE A 54 6.11 1.57 3.20
C PHE A 54 5.63 1.77 1.75
N ARG A 55 5.62 3.02 1.28
CA ARG A 55 5.27 3.33 -0.11
C ARG A 55 6.23 2.70 -1.11
N ARG A 56 7.55 2.82 -0.91
CA ARG A 56 8.56 2.23 -1.79
C ARG A 56 8.44 0.70 -1.80
N LEU A 57 8.25 0.10 -0.64
CA LEU A 57 8.02 -1.33 -0.50
C LEU A 57 6.84 -1.78 -1.36
N TYR A 58 5.72 -1.07 -1.28
CA TYR A 58 4.55 -1.35 -2.10
C TYR A 58 4.82 -1.21 -3.61
N GLU A 59 5.49 -0.13 -4.03
CA GLU A 59 5.79 0.14 -5.43
C GLU A 59 6.65 -0.96 -6.08
N ILE A 60 7.51 -1.64 -5.31
CA ILE A 60 8.32 -2.77 -5.79
C ILE A 60 7.54 -4.09 -5.67
N ALA A 61 6.85 -4.31 -4.55
CA ALA A 61 6.16 -5.56 -4.27
C ALA A 61 4.96 -5.83 -5.19
N VAL A 62 4.30 -4.79 -5.69
CA VAL A 62 3.12 -4.90 -6.57
C VAL A 62 3.40 -5.65 -7.88
N ASP A 63 4.66 -5.75 -8.30
CA ASP A 63 5.06 -6.51 -9.50
C ASP A 63 4.97 -8.03 -9.31
N PHE A 64 4.99 -8.51 -8.07
CA PHE A 64 4.95 -9.93 -7.75
C PHE A 64 3.52 -10.48 -7.67
N ARG A 65 2.63 -9.70 -7.07
CA ARG A 65 1.22 -10.04 -6.82
C ARG A 65 1.00 -11.41 -6.16
N ASP A 66 1.92 -11.87 -5.32
CA ASP A 66 1.79 -13.14 -4.58
C ASP A 66 1.45 -12.92 -3.09
N TYR A 67 1.11 -14.02 -2.41
CA TYR A 67 0.73 -13.99 -1.00
C TYR A 67 1.90 -13.60 -0.08
N GLU A 68 3.12 -14.05 -0.40
CA GLU A 68 4.30 -13.77 0.43
C GLU A 68 4.55 -12.26 0.50
N LYS A 69 4.51 -11.57 -0.64
CA LYS A 69 4.72 -10.12 -0.70
C LYS A 69 3.59 -9.34 -0.08
N LEU A 70 2.35 -9.81 -0.23
CA LEU A 70 1.22 -9.23 0.47
C LEU A 70 1.39 -9.32 1.99
N ARG A 71 1.84 -10.46 2.52
CA ARG A 71 2.11 -10.63 3.94
C ARG A 71 3.21 -9.68 4.43
N GLN A 72 4.30 -9.54 3.68
CA GLN A 72 5.37 -8.60 4.04
C GLN A 72 4.88 -7.15 4.11
N LEU A 73 3.98 -6.76 3.20
CA LEU A 73 3.34 -5.45 3.24
C LEU A 73 2.43 -5.27 4.46
N LEU A 74 1.66 -6.30 4.85
CA LEU A 74 0.85 -6.24 6.07
C LEU A 74 1.71 -6.11 7.33
N ASP A 75 2.80 -6.85 7.40
CA ASP A 75 3.74 -6.75 8.52
C ASP A 75 4.35 -5.35 8.55
N ALA A 76 4.82 -4.82 7.41
CA ALA A 76 5.34 -3.46 7.33
C ALA A 76 4.30 -2.38 7.69
N LEU A 77 3.03 -2.56 7.35
CA LEU A 77 1.96 -1.65 7.74
C LEU A 77 1.81 -1.58 9.27
N ARG A 78 2.03 -2.68 10.00
CA ARG A 78 1.99 -2.74 11.46
C ARG A 78 3.20 -2.09 12.12
N GLU A 79 4.33 -2.04 11.43
CA GLU A 79 5.57 -1.41 11.92
C GLU A 79 5.58 0.12 11.76
N LEU A 80 4.52 0.72 11.18
CA LEU A 80 4.42 2.17 11.02
C LEU A 80 4.45 2.89 12.37
N LYS A 81 5.32 3.90 12.49
CA LYS A 81 5.50 4.64 13.74
C LYS A 81 4.25 5.46 14.07
N GLN A 82 3.70 5.21 15.26
CA GLN A 82 2.52 5.91 15.77
C GLN A 82 2.92 7.09 16.67
N PRO A 83 2.07 8.15 16.76
CA PRO A 83 0.84 8.34 16.01
C PRO A 83 1.08 8.84 14.57
N LEU A 84 0.28 8.36 13.61
CA LEU A 84 0.30 8.86 12.23
C LEU A 84 -0.35 10.24 12.11
N THR A 85 0.34 11.16 11.44
CA THR A 85 -0.22 12.46 11.04
C THR A 85 -1.37 12.29 10.02
N PRO A 86 -2.30 13.26 9.89
CA PRO A 86 -3.38 13.17 8.92
C PRO A 86 -2.90 12.94 7.48
N LYS A 87 -1.80 13.61 7.09
CA LYS A 87 -1.19 13.44 5.76
C LYS A 87 -0.69 11.99 5.55
N GLN A 88 -0.04 11.41 6.55
CA GLN A 88 0.43 10.03 6.46
C GLN A 88 -0.73 9.04 6.36
N ARG A 89 -1.78 9.21 7.18
CA ARG A 89 -3.01 8.40 7.11
C ARG A 89 -3.62 8.40 5.72
N ILE A 90 -3.70 9.58 5.08
CA ILE A 90 -4.19 9.73 3.71
C ILE A 90 -3.28 9.04 2.69
N ASN A 91 -1.97 9.25 2.78
CA ASN A 91 -1.00 8.63 1.87
C ASN A 91 -1.08 7.10 1.91
N ILE A 92 -1.16 6.52 3.11
CA ILE A 92 -1.27 5.08 3.31
C ILE A 92 -2.62 4.56 2.83
N SER A 93 -3.70 5.29 3.13
CA SER A 93 -5.05 4.95 2.64
C SER A 93 -5.09 4.90 1.12
N GLU A 94 -4.40 5.82 0.44
CA GLU A 94 -4.32 5.85 -1.02
C GLU A 94 -3.61 4.62 -1.60
N ILE A 95 -2.57 4.12 -0.92
CA ILE A 95 -1.88 2.88 -1.31
C ILE A 95 -2.82 1.67 -1.15
N ILE A 96 -3.52 1.60 -0.01
CA ILE A 96 -4.41 0.48 0.30
C ILE A 96 -5.61 0.44 -0.65
N LEU A 97 -6.24 1.59 -0.92
CA LEU A 97 -7.38 1.73 -1.84
C LEU A 97 -6.96 1.64 -3.31
N GLY A 98 -5.77 2.15 -3.64
CA GLY A 98 -5.23 2.27 -4.99
C GLY A 98 -5.33 3.69 -5.55
N ARG A 99 -4.24 4.13 -6.21
CA ARG A 99 -4.10 5.46 -6.85
C ARG A 99 -4.77 5.60 -8.21
N LYS A 100 -4.93 4.49 -8.94
CA LYS A 100 -5.44 4.48 -10.30
C LYS A 100 -6.97 4.53 -10.31
N VAL A 101 -7.54 4.80 -11.48
CA VAL A 101 -9.00 4.65 -11.71
C VAL A 101 -9.47 3.31 -11.14
N LEU A 102 -10.61 3.26 -10.43
CA LEU A 102 -11.08 2.06 -9.73
C LEU A 102 -11.03 0.79 -10.59
N LYS A 103 -11.34 0.91 -11.89
CA LYS A 103 -11.26 -0.17 -12.88
C LYS A 103 -9.89 -0.86 -12.97
N ALA A 104 -8.81 -0.17 -12.63
CA ALA A 104 -7.45 -0.71 -12.66
C ALA A 104 -7.13 -1.62 -11.46
N ARG A 105 -8.01 -1.69 -10.45
CA ARG A 105 -7.91 -2.59 -9.29
C ARG A 105 -6.50 -2.63 -8.70
N SER A 106 -5.90 -1.45 -8.52
CA SER A 106 -4.47 -1.35 -8.22
C SER A 106 -4.13 -1.43 -6.74
N GLY A 107 -5.08 -1.17 -5.84
CA GLY A 107 -4.81 -1.11 -4.39
C GLY A 107 -4.55 -2.47 -3.74
N LEU A 108 -3.99 -2.45 -2.54
CA LEU A 108 -3.74 -3.66 -1.74
C LEU A 108 -5.00 -4.47 -1.47
N ILE A 109 -6.17 -3.82 -1.30
CA ILE A 109 -7.45 -4.52 -1.08
C ILE A 109 -7.78 -5.41 -2.29
N TYR A 110 -7.59 -4.87 -3.50
CA TYR A 110 -7.82 -5.62 -4.72
C TYR A 110 -6.81 -6.73 -4.90
N TRP A 111 -5.52 -6.46 -4.66
CA TRP A 111 -4.50 -7.50 -4.69
C TRP A 111 -4.89 -8.65 -3.74
N ALA A 112 -5.15 -8.36 -2.46
CA ALA A 112 -5.55 -9.38 -1.49
C ALA A 112 -6.77 -10.18 -1.95
N TYR A 113 -7.79 -9.50 -2.46
CA TYR A 113 -8.98 -10.14 -2.98
C TYR A 113 -8.70 -11.05 -4.18
N ASP A 114 -7.94 -10.56 -5.16
CA ASP A 114 -7.65 -11.25 -6.42
C ASP A 114 -6.85 -12.54 -6.21
N ILE A 115 -6.02 -12.59 -5.16
CA ILE A 115 -5.29 -13.81 -4.76
C ILE A 115 -6.07 -14.71 -3.78
N GLY A 116 -7.37 -14.45 -3.58
CA GLY A 116 -8.27 -15.25 -2.75
C GLY A 116 -8.22 -14.94 -1.25
N GLN A 117 -7.47 -13.93 -0.81
CA GLN A 117 -7.28 -13.59 0.60
C GLN A 117 -8.31 -12.58 1.10
N ARG A 118 -9.58 -12.98 1.10
CA ARG A 118 -10.70 -12.09 1.50
C ARG A 118 -10.58 -11.55 2.92
N GLY A 119 -10.09 -12.36 3.88
CA GLY A 119 -9.86 -11.90 5.25
C GLY A 119 -8.86 -10.74 5.32
N ILE A 120 -7.79 -10.79 4.53
CA ILE A 120 -6.82 -9.71 4.43
C ILE A 120 -7.45 -8.46 3.79
N ALA A 121 -8.26 -8.64 2.74
CA ALA A 121 -8.96 -7.52 2.10
C ALA A 121 -9.88 -6.77 3.07
N ILE A 122 -10.58 -7.50 3.95
CA ILE A 122 -11.41 -6.94 5.03
C ILE A 122 -10.54 -6.15 6.03
N LEU A 123 -9.46 -6.76 6.54
CA LEU A 123 -8.55 -6.09 7.48
C LEU A 123 -7.96 -4.78 6.91
N LEU A 124 -7.59 -4.79 5.63
CA LEU A 124 -7.09 -3.61 4.94
C LEU A 124 -8.16 -2.53 4.80
N MET A 125 -9.40 -2.90 4.50
CA MET A 125 -10.51 -1.96 4.44
C MET A 125 -10.80 -1.33 5.82
N ASP A 126 -10.81 -2.14 6.88
CA ASP A 126 -11.00 -1.64 8.25
C ASP A 126 -9.92 -0.62 8.63
N CYS A 127 -8.66 -0.92 8.31
CA CYS A 127 -7.54 -0.02 8.52
C CYS A 127 -7.74 1.33 7.79
N VAL A 128 -8.20 1.31 6.53
CA VAL A 128 -8.49 2.56 5.80
C VAL A 128 -9.62 3.34 6.45
N LEU A 129 -10.71 2.66 6.85
CA LEU A 129 -11.85 3.30 7.47
C LEU A 129 -11.45 4.01 8.77
N GLU A 130 -10.57 3.40 9.56
CA GLU A 130 -9.97 4.02 10.75
C GLU A 130 -9.10 5.23 10.38
N TYR A 131 -8.23 5.10 9.37
CA TYR A 131 -7.33 6.18 8.96
C TYR A 131 -8.04 7.41 8.39
N ILE A 132 -9.22 7.24 7.78
CA ILE A 132 -10.04 8.36 7.26
C ILE A 132 -11.10 8.84 8.27
N HIS A 133 -11.16 8.21 9.45
CA HIS A 133 -12.03 8.62 10.55
C HIS A 133 -11.22 9.36 11.62
N PHE A 134 -10.95 10.64 11.38
CA PHE A 134 -10.37 11.54 12.37
C PHE A 134 -11.29 12.77 12.52
N PRO A 135 -12.03 12.90 13.64
CA PRO A 135 -12.97 14.00 13.89
C PRO A 135 -12.29 15.37 14.04
N GLU A 136 -10.98 15.37 14.28
CA GLU A 136 -10.16 16.55 14.60
C GLU A 136 -9.70 17.35 13.36
N ALA A 137 -10.16 16.99 12.16
CA ALA A 137 -9.88 17.78 10.96
C ALA A 137 -10.53 19.17 11.12
N SER A 138 -9.73 20.19 11.47
CA SER A 138 -10.22 21.54 11.63
C SER A 138 -10.96 22.00 10.36
N ASP A 139 -11.95 22.87 10.54
CA ASP A 139 -12.74 23.42 9.43
C ASP A 139 -11.90 24.18 8.37
N GLU A 140 -10.64 24.46 8.69
CA GLU A 140 -9.71 25.21 7.86
C GLU A 140 -9.13 24.36 6.71
N ASP A 141 -9.04 23.04 6.85
CA ASP A 141 -8.39 22.18 5.84
C ASP A 141 -9.39 21.55 4.85
N LYS A 142 -9.97 22.41 4.00
CA LYS A 142 -10.99 22.04 3.01
C LYS A 142 -10.55 20.94 2.04
N GLU A 143 -9.27 20.92 1.65
CA GLU A 143 -8.75 19.92 0.72
C GLU A 143 -8.67 18.53 1.37
N LEU A 144 -8.23 18.47 2.63
CA LEU A 144 -8.22 17.23 3.41
C LEU A 144 -9.64 16.65 3.54
N LYS A 145 -10.64 17.48 3.83
CA LYS A 145 -12.05 17.04 3.88
C LYS A 145 -12.55 16.47 2.56
N LYS A 146 -12.23 17.11 1.43
CA LYS A 146 -12.59 16.60 0.09
C LYS A 146 -11.94 15.24 -0.16
N GLN A 147 -10.67 15.07 0.22
CA GLN A 147 -9.97 13.79 0.07
C GLN A 147 -10.61 12.69 0.92
N ILE A 148 -10.93 12.97 2.19
CA ILE A 148 -11.63 12.02 3.07
C ILE A 148 -12.99 11.62 2.47
N GLN A 149 -13.78 12.59 1.99
CA GLN A 149 -15.07 12.30 1.35
C GLN A 149 -14.91 11.45 0.08
N LYS A 150 -13.89 11.73 -0.74
CA LYS A 150 -13.55 10.91 -1.90
C LYS A 150 -13.21 9.47 -1.48
N TYR A 151 -12.37 9.29 -0.46
CA TYR A 151 -11.97 7.96 0.01
C TYR A 151 -13.15 7.21 0.61
N ARG A 152 -14.02 7.86 1.38
CA ARG A 152 -15.27 7.26 1.87
C ARG A 152 -16.14 6.71 0.73
N ARG A 153 -16.29 7.47 -0.36
CA ARG A 153 -17.03 7.02 -1.56
C ARG A 153 -16.34 5.83 -2.24
N ILE A 154 -15.01 5.83 -2.28
CA ILE A 154 -14.23 4.71 -2.83
C ILE A 154 -14.42 3.47 -1.96
N CYS A 155 -14.31 3.58 -0.63
CA CYS A 155 -14.54 2.46 0.28
C CYS A 155 -15.91 1.84 0.04
N LYS A 156 -17.00 2.63 -0.01
CA LYS A 156 -18.35 2.11 -0.32
C LYS A 156 -18.38 1.28 -1.60
N LYS A 157 -17.83 1.83 -2.68
CA LYS A 157 -17.77 1.13 -3.99
C LYS A 157 -17.00 -0.18 -3.91
N ILE A 158 -15.84 -0.19 -3.24
CA ILE A 158 -15.02 -1.41 -3.11
C ILE A 158 -15.76 -2.46 -2.25
N ILE A 159 -16.39 -2.04 -1.16
CA ILE A 159 -17.16 -2.94 -0.28
C ILE A 159 -18.29 -3.61 -1.08
N GLU A 160 -19.04 -2.82 -1.85
CA GLU A 160 -20.11 -3.30 -2.73
C GLU A 160 -19.58 -4.21 -3.85
N GLU A 161 -18.54 -3.79 -4.57
CA GLU A 161 -17.95 -4.53 -5.70
C GLU A 161 -17.37 -5.88 -5.28
N LEU A 162 -16.69 -5.93 -4.13
CA LEU A 162 -16.01 -7.13 -3.67
C LEU A 162 -16.86 -7.98 -2.72
N HIS A 163 -18.05 -7.51 -2.36
CA HIS A 163 -18.92 -8.13 -1.33
C HIS A 163 -18.17 -8.39 -0.02
N LEU A 164 -17.45 -7.39 0.48
CA LEU A 164 -16.74 -7.47 1.75
C LEU A 164 -17.77 -7.42 2.90
N ASN A 165 -18.06 -8.58 3.50
CA ASN A 165 -19.05 -8.71 4.56
C ASN A 165 -18.48 -8.23 5.90
N PHE A 166 -18.73 -6.98 6.26
CA PHE A 166 -18.49 -6.46 7.62
C PHE A 166 -19.70 -6.76 8.50
N SER A 167 -19.49 -6.88 9.81
CA SER A 167 -20.64 -6.91 10.73
C SER A 167 -21.38 -5.56 10.68
N ASN A 168 -22.71 -5.58 10.72
CA ASN A 168 -23.54 -4.36 10.68
C ASN A 168 -23.18 -3.35 11.78
N ARG A 169 -22.68 -3.83 12.93
CA ARG A 169 -22.17 -2.98 14.02
C ARG A 169 -20.91 -2.21 13.61
N TYR A 170 -20.00 -2.86 12.88
CA TYR A 170 -18.80 -2.24 12.33
C TYR A 170 -19.16 -1.20 11.26
N LEU A 171 -20.10 -1.54 10.38
CA LEU A 171 -20.63 -0.59 9.39
C LEU A 171 -21.26 0.62 10.09
N SER A 172 -22.16 0.46 11.07
CA SER A 172 -22.77 1.61 11.76
C SER A 172 -21.77 2.58 12.38
N HIS A 173 -20.59 2.10 12.81
CA HIS A 173 -19.55 2.94 13.38
C HIS A 173 -18.94 3.89 12.33
N TYR A 174 -18.80 3.43 11.09
CA TYR A 174 -18.27 4.22 9.97
C TYR A 174 -19.35 4.82 9.06
N TYR A 175 -20.60 4.35 9.16
CA TYR A 175 -21.74 4.70 8.30
C TYR A 175 -22.69 5.74 8.90
N ASN A 176 -22.43 6.26 10.10
CA ASN A 176 -23.00 7.54 10.55
C ASN A 176 -22.32 8.69 9.78
N PHE A 177 -22.58 8.73 8.47
CA PHE A 177 -22.14 9.75 7.53
C PHE A 177 -22.88 11.06 7.72
#